data_AF-A0A2M7KC49-F1
#
_entry.id   AF-A0A2M7KC49-F1
#
_cell.length_a   1.000
_cell.length_b   1.000
_cell.length_c   1.000
_cell.angle_alpha   90.00
_cell.angle_beta   90.00
_cell.angle_gamma   90.00
#
_symmetry.space_group_name_H-M   'P 1'
#
loop_
_entity.id
_entity.type
_entity.pdbx_description
1 polymer ?
#
loop_
_entity_poly.entity_id
_entity_poly.type
_entity_poly.pdbx_seq_one_letter_code
_entity_poly.pdbx_strand_id
1 'polypeptide(L)'
;MSLQIFNNKHKVKNKIELKLWHKLLFLSPIFIIVLLFKGNEWYRNYMLSNYGKETIAKITFVSLTGVHDQFEINNVAFNFKYFDSVITGFTIAETNDNYVLLPNEMPLLVDDEYIVKYVEDNPDINEVNFLKPTVNTLINYIKITSDTLIKLKYFENSILQKNRCFNLAKLIYFKFGTNGLATIIFWNESVAENFKHNSITFRKFISNKEFKEMIEKCK
;
A
#
# COMPACT_ATOMS: atom_id res chain seq x y z
N MET A 1 -8.57 -82.81 33.27
CA MET A 1 -7.74 -81.61 33.06
C MET A 1 -7.69 -81.34 31.56
N SER A 2 -8.62 -80.54 31.04
CA SER A 2 -8.71 -80.22 29.61
C SER A 2 -8.81 -78.69 29.47
N LEU A 3 -7.81 -78.11 28.83
CA LEU A 3 -7.67 -76.68 28.56
C LEU A 3 -8.81 -76.19 27.66
N GLN A 4 -9.60 -75.22 28.13
CA GLN A 4 -10.45 -74.40 27.28
C GLN A 4 -9.60 -73.32 26.59
N ILE A 5 -9.42 -73.48 25.28
CA ILE A 5 -8.75 -72.52 24.41
C ILE A 5 -9.67 -71.31 24.23
N PHE A 6 -9.31 -70.17 24.84
CA PHE A 6 -9.96 -68.89 24.60
C PHE A 6 -9.68 -68.43 23.16
N ASN A 7 -10.68 -68.58 22.30
CA ASN A 7 -10.58 -68.22 20.89
C ASN A 7 -10.76 -66.70 20.74
N ASN A 8 -9.64 -65.98 20.68
CA ASN A 8 -9.57 -64.53 20.59
C ASN A 8 -9.94 -64.07 19.17
N LYS A 9 -11.24 -63.84 18.91
CA LYS A 9 -11.72 -63.27 17.64
C LYS A 9 -11.30 -61.80 17.54
N HIS A 10 -10.12 -61.55 16.99
CA HIS A 10 -9.75 -60.23 16.47
C HIS A 10 -10.77 -59.82 15.39
N LYS A 11 -11.69 -58.90 15.71
CA LYS A 11 -12.50 -58.18 14.72
C LYS A 11 -11.53 -57.38 13.84
N VAL A 12 -11.20 -57.92 12.67
CA VAL A 12 -10.56 -57.17 11.60
C VAL A 12 -11.52 -56.05 11.21
N LYS A 13 -11.25 -54.83 11.67
CA LYS A 13 -11.95 -53.63 11.17
C LYS A 13 -11.56 -53.49 9.71
N ASN A 14 -12.42 -53.94 8.80
CA ASN A 14 -12.27 -53.65 7.38
C ASN A 14 -12.19 -52.13 7.23
N LYS A 15 -11.01 -51.66 6.81
CA LYS A 15 -10.78 -50.24 6.55
C LYS A 15 -11.64 -49.89 5.33
N ILE A 16 -12.72 -49.15 5.55
CA ILE A 16 -13.58 -48.70 4.46
C ILE A 16 -12.75 -47.71 3.64
N GLU A 17 -12.23 -48.15 2.48
CA GLU A 17 -11.56 -47.26 1.55
C GLU A 17 -12.59 -46.47 0.77
N LEU A 18 -12.61 -45.15 0.99
CA LEU A 18 -13.46 -44.23 0.24
C LEU A 18 -13.07 -44.25 -1.24
N LYS A 19 -14.04 -44.57 -2.12
CA LYS A 19 -13.87 -44.45 -3.58
C LYS A 19 -13.50 -43.01 -3.97
N LEU A 20 -12.70 -42.84 -5.03
CA LEU A 20 -12.21 -41.54 -5.52
C LEU A 20 -13.32 -40.48 -5.66
N TRP A 21 -14.50 -40.86 -6.16
CA TRP A 21 -15.64 -39.96 -6.31
C TRP A 21 -16.13 -39.36 -4.99
N HIS A 22 -16.07 -40.09 -3.87
CA HIS A 22 -16.42 -39.52 -2.56
C HIS A 22 -15.39 -38.47 -2.14
N LYS A 23 -14.09 -38.72 -2.38
CA LYS A 23 -13.02 -37.75 -2.11
C LYS A 23 -13.21 -36.47 -2.94
N LEU A 24 -13.60 -36.59 -4.21
CA LEU A 24 -13.91 -35.45 -5.07
C LEU A 24 -15.14 -34.67 -4.59
N LEU A 25 -16.19 -35.38 -4.16
CA LEU A 25 -17.41 -34.76 -3.62
C LEU A 25 -17.11 -33.95 -2.34
N PHE A 26 -16.23 -34.46 -1.48
CA PHE A 26 -15.74 -33.75 -0.29
C PHE A 26 -14.88 -32.52 -0.61
N LEU A 27 -14.16 -32.52 -1.74
CA LEU A 27 -13.35 -31.38 -2.17
C LEU A 27 -14.14 -30.33 -2.96
N SER A 28 -15.32 -30.69 -3.50
CA SER A 28 -16.14 -29.79 -4.31
C SER A 28 -16.52 -28.46 -3.60
N PRO A 29 -16.85 -28.42 -2.29
CA PRO A 29 -17.18 -27.16 -1.63
C PRO A 29 -15.96 -26.25 -1.51
N ILE A 30 -14.77 -26.82 -1.27
CA ILE A 30 -13.51 -26.07 -1.22
C ILE A 30 -13.23 -25.44 -2.59
N PHE A 31 -13.43 -26.20 -3.67
CA PHE A 31 -13.21 -25.70 -5.03
C PHE A 31 -14.21 -24.59 -5.40
N ILE A 32 -15.48 -24.73 -5.00
CA ILE A 32 -16.49 -23.68 -5.16
C ILE A 32 -16.09 -22.42 -4.39
N ILE A 33 -15.65 -22.54 -3.14
CA ILE A 33 -15.18 -21.40 -2.34
C ILE A 33 -14.00 -20.71 -3.04
N VAL A 34 -12.98 -21.47 -3.47
CA VAL A 34 -11.82 -20.91 -4.19
C VAL A 34 -12.26 -20.20 -5.47
N LEU A 35 -13.16 -20.80 -6.26
CA LEU A 35 -13.70 -20.16 -7.47
C LEU A 35 -14.49 -18.89 -7.18
N LEU A 36 -15.26 -18.83 -6.10
CA LEU A 36 -16.00 -17.61 -5.75
C LEU A 36 -15.06 -16.46 -5.37
N PHE A 37 -14.06 -16.74 -4.53
CA PHE A 37 -13.11 -15.72 -4.09
C PHE A 37 -12.12 -15.33 -5.20
N LYS A 38 -11.47 -16.30 -5.85
CA LYS A 38 -10.46 -16.06 -6.89
C LYS A 38 -11.08 -15.72 -8.24
N GLY A 39 -12.29 -16.20 -8.53
CA GLY A 39 -13.00 -15.88 -9.77
C GLY A 39 -13.38 -14.41 -9.83
N ASN A 40 -13.82 -13.81 -8.72
CA ASN A 40 -14.10 -12.38 -8.68
C ASN A 40 -12.84 -11.52 -8.88
N GLU A 41 -11.74 -11.86 -8.19
CA GLU A 41 -10.43 -11.19 -8.36
C GLU A 41 -9.92 -11.33 -9.79
N TRP A 42 -9.97 -12.55 -10.35
CA TRP A 42 -9.57 -12.83 -11.73
C TRP A 42 -10.42 -12.06 -12.75
N TYR A 43 -11.74 -12.04 -12.59
CA TYR A 43 -12.65 -11.31 -13.46
C TYR A 43 -12.37 -9.81 -13.41
N ARG A 44 -12.19 -9.24 -12.21
CA ARG A 44 -11.82 -7.83 -12.02
C ARG A 44 -10.53 -7.49 -12.77
N ASN A 45 -9.49 -8.29 -12.56
CA ASN A 45 -8.19 -8.11 -13.19
C ASN A 45 -8.26 -8.27 -14.72
N TYR A 46 -9.04 -9.24 -15.21
CA TYR A 46 -9.27 -9.44 -16.64
C TYR A 46 -9.97 -8.21 -17.26
N MET A 47 -11.02 -7.70 -16.61
CA MET A 47 -11.77 -6.54 -17.10
C MET A 47 -10.90 -5.28 -17.12
N LEU A 48 -10.18 -5.00 -16.03
CA LEU A 48 -9.25 -3.87 -15.96
C LEU A 48 -8.12 -3.99 -16.99
N SER A 49 -7.61 -5.19 -17.25
CA SER A 49 -6.50 -5.39 -18.19
C SER A 49 -6.90 -5.15 -19.64
N ASN A 50 -8.07 -5.65 -20.06
CA ASN A 50 -8.51 -5.62 -21.46
C ASN A 50 -9.36 -4.39 -21.81
N TYR A 51 -10.13 -3.86 -20.86
CA TYR A 51 -11.11 -2.79 -21.10
C TYR A 51 -10.89 -1.56 -20.23
N GLY A 52 -9.86 -1.55 -19.38
CA GLY A 52 -9.62 -0.46 -18.45
C GLY A 52 -9.11 0.81 -19.14
N LYS A 53 -9.76 1.94 -18.85
CA LYS A 53 -9.34 3.29 -19.20
C LYS A 53 -8.68 3.97 -17.99
N GLU A 54 -7.76 4.89 -18.25
CA GLU A 54 -7.08 5.65 -17.19
C GLU A 54 -7.67 7.07 -17.06
N THR A 55 -7.82 7.55 -15.83
CA THR A 55 -8.12 8.94 -15.49
C THR A 55 -7.43 9.32 -14.18
N ILE A 56 -7.64 10.54 -13.69
CA ILE A 56 -7.12 10.99 -12.41
C ILE A 56 -8.17 10.73 -11.32
N ALA A 57 -7.77 10.03 -10.28
CA ALA A 57 -8.49 9.95 -9.02
C ALA A 57 -7.85 10.88 -7.99
N LYS A 58 -8.68 11.47 -7.16
CA LYS A 58 -8.31 12.30 -6.02
C LYS A 58 -8.65 11.57 -4.73
N ILE A 59 -7.70 11.46 -3.81
CA ILE A 59 -7.90 10.87 -2.50
C ILE A 59 -8.80 11.79 -1.68
N THR A 60 -9.91 11.24 -1.19
CA THR A 60 -10.91 11.98 -0.41
C THR A 60 -10.88 11.62 1.07
N PHE A 61 -10.42 10.41 1.40
CA PHE A 61 -10.35 9.94 2.77
C PHE A 61 -9.19 8.96 2.97
N VAL A 62 -8.52 9.08 4.12
CA VAL A 62 -7.41 8.23 4.56
C VAL A 62 -7.59 7.96 6.05
N SER A 63 -7.52 6.70 6.46
CA SER A 63 -7.69 6.27 7.85
C SER A 63 -6.69 5.19 8.23
N LEU A 64 -6.35 5.10 9.51
CA LEU A 64 -5.48 4.03 10.03
C LEU A 64 -6.26 2.76 10.38
N THR A 65 -7.58 2.86 10.61
CA THR A 65 -8.39 1.75 11.13
C THR A 65 -9.53 1.30 10.20
N GLY A 66 -9.84 2.06 9.16
CA GLY A 66 -10.92 1.75 8.20
C GLY A 66 -11.70 2.98 7.75
N VAL A 67 -12.36 2.90 6.58
CA VAL A 67 -13.07 4.04 5.95
C VAL A 67 -14.43 4.30 6.58
N HIS A 68 -15.26 3.28 6.83
CA HIS A 68 -16.56 3.47 7.49
C HIS A 68 -16.61 2.92 8.93
N ASP A 69 -15.84 1.88 9.24
CA ASP A 69 -15.74 1.28 10.59
C ASP A 69 -14.36 0.60 10.79
N GLN A 70 -13.96 0.37 12.04
CA GLN A 70 -12.72 -0.29 12.45
C GLN A 70 -12.60 -1.76 12.00
N PHE A 71 -13.69 -2.35 11.50
CA PHE A 71 -13.72 -3.72 10.97
C PHE A 71 -13.67 -3.75 9.44
N GLU A 72 -13.72 -2.60 8.78
CA GLU A 72 -13.53 -2.53 7.34
C GLU A 72 -12.05 -2.58 6.99
N ILE A 73 -11.75 -3.38 5.96
CA ILE A 73 -10.37 -3.55 5.50
C ILE A 73 -9.92 -2.35 4.67
N ASN A 74 -10.86 -1.70 3.98
CA ASN A 74 -10.57 -0.52 3.17
C ASN A 74 -10.28 0.67 4.07
N ASN A 75 -9.14 1.30 3.87
CA ASN A 75 -8.66 2.43 4.68
C ASN A 75 -8.39 3.69 3.83
N VAL A 76 -8.67 3.63 2.53
CA VAL A 76 -8.56 4.73 1.59
C VAL A 76 -9.83 4.83 0.74
N ALA A 77 -10.36 6.06 0.60
CA ALA A 77 -11.38 6.40 -0.37
C ALA A 77 -10.86 7.41 -1.38
N PHE A 78 -11.30 7.27 -2.63
CA PHE A 78 -10.91 8.16 -3.73
C PHE A 78 -12.08 8.42 -4.65
N ASN A 79 -12.06 9.59 -5.30
CA ASN A 79 -13.07 10.00 -6.27
C ASN A 79 -12.44 10.23 -7.63
N PHE A 80 -13.13 9.83 -8.69
CA PHE A 80 -12.75 10.18 -10.06
C PHE A 80 -13.97 10.59 -10.89
N LYS A 81 -13.73 11.42 -11.90
CA LYS A 81 -14.79 11.89 -12.80
C LYS A 81 -15.12 10.83 -13.84
N TYR A 82 -16.41 10.56 -14.02
CA TYR A 82 -16.95 9.67 -15.04
C TYR A 82 -18.16 10.34 -15.72
N PHE A 83 -17.98 10.80 -16.95
CA PHE A 83 -18.92 11.68 -17.65
C PHE A 83 -19.35 12.88 -16.77
N ASP A 84 -20.64 12.97 -16.43
CA ASP A 84 -21.22 14.02 -15.60
C ASP A 84 -21.39 13.60 -14.12
N SER A 85 -20.85 12.45 -13.75
CA SER A 85 -20.90 11.88 -12.40
C SER A 85 -19.50 11.78 -11.77
N VAL A 86 -19.50 11.56 -10.45
CA VAL A 86 -18.30 11.22 -9.67
C VAL A 86 -18.50 9.82 -9.11
N ILE A 87 -17.50 8.97 -9.34
CA ILE A 87 -17.46 7.61 -8.80
C ILE A 87 -16.53 7.60 -7.59
N THR A 88 -16.98 6.97 -6.52
CA THR A 88 -16.19 6.75 -5.30
C THR A 88 -15.70 5.32 -5.27
N GLY A 89 -14.39 5.14 -5.26
CA GLY A 89 -13.74 3.85 -5.08
C GLY A 89 -13.10 3.75 -3.70
N PHE A 90 -12.83 2.50 -3.31
CA PHE A 90 -12.22 2.17 -2.02
C PHE A 90 -11.06 1.21 -2.24
N THR A 91 -10.00 1.37 -1.47
CA THR A 91 -8.85 0.46 -1.52
C THR A 91 -8.21 0.33 -0.14
N ILE A 92 -7.32 -0.66 -0.07
CA ILE A 92 -6.48 -0.95 1.08
C ILE A 92 -5.07 -0.45 0.76
N ALA A 93 -4.45 0.21 1.73
CA ALA A 93 -3.04 0.57 1.72
C ALA A 93 -2.42 0.19 3.07
N GLU A 94 -1.11 -0.04 3.09
CA GLU A 94 -0.39 -0.38 4.32
C GLU A 94 -0.42 0.80 5.31
N THR A 95 -0.29 0.51 6.60
CA THR A 95 -0.31 1.54 7.65
C THR A 95 0.83 1.32 8.62
N ASN A 96 1.36 2.42 9.15
CA ASN A 96 2.10 2.41 10.40
C ASN A 96 1.29 3.14 11.49
N ASP A 97 1.92 3.40 12.63
CA ASP A 97 1.27 4.03 13.79
C ASP A 97 0.71 5.44 13.50
N ASN A 98 1.23 6.13 12.47
CA ASN A 98 0.94 7.53 12.21
C ASN A 98 0.39 7.80 10.79
N TYR A 99 0.64 6.91 9.83
CA TYR A 99 0.39 7.16 8.41
C TYR A 99 -0.13 5.93 7.69
N VAL A 100 -0.93 6.19 6.66
CA VAL A 100 -1.14 5.24 5.56
C VAL A 100 0.03 5.38 4.59
N LEU A 101 0.74 4.29 4.34
CA LEU A 101 1.95 4.24 3.55
C LEU A 101 1.65 3.68 2.15
N LEU A 102 2.30 4.28 1.16
CA LEU A 102 2.24 3.84 -0.22
C LEU A 102 3.39 2.88 -0.56
N PRO A 103 3.29 2.12 -1.67
CA PRO A 103 4.39 1.29 -2.15
C PRO A 103 5.68 2.06 -2.46
N ASN A 104 5.59 3.38 -2.70
CA ASN A 104 6.75 4.27 -2.90
C ASN A 104 7.28 4.88 -1.59
N GLU A 105 6.79 4.39 -0.46
CA GLU A 105 7.14 4.76 0.93
C GLU A 105 6.79 6.18 1.34
N MET A 106 6.01 6.89 0.54
CA MET A 106 5.48 8.19 0.95
C MET A 106 4.20 8.01 1.78
N PRO A 107 3.92 8.93 2.72
CA PRO A 107 2.61 8.97 3.35
C PRO A 107 1.56 9.36 2.30
N LEU A 108 0.43 8.66 2.29
CA LEU A 108 -0.75 9.00 1.51
C LEU A 108 -1.52 10.11 2.22
N LEU A 109 -1.85 11.17 1.50
CA LEU A 109 -2.59 12.30 2.05
C LEU A 109 -3.92 12.52 1.33
N VAL A 110 -4.86 13.13 2.05
CA VAL A 110 -6.07 13.69 1.45
C VAL A 110 -5.66 14.74 0.42
N ASP A 111 -6.43 14.81 -0.67
CA ASP A 111 -6.18 15.64 -1.84
C ASP A 111 -5.02 15.21 -2.74
N ASP A 112 -4.26 14.16 -2.39
CA ASP A 112 -3.31 13.57 -3.33
C ASP A 112 -4.06 13.01 -4.56
N GLU A 113 -3.39 13.04 -5.71
CA GLU A 113 -3.93 12.63 -7.00
C GLU A 113 -3.08 11.52 -7.62
N TYR A 114 -3.74 10.48 -8.13
CA TYR A 114 -3.13 9.31 -8.77
C TYR A 114 -3.89 8.92 -10.02
N ILE A 115 -3.25 8.13 -10.87
CA ILE A 115 -3.94 7.48 -11.99
C ILE A 115 -4.83 6.36 -11.44
N VAL A 116 -6.11 6.37 -11.80
CA VAL A 116 -7.05 5.27 -11.60
C VAL A 116 -7.34 4.61 -12.92
N LYS A 117 -7.36 3.28 -12.94
CA LYS A 117 -7.86 2.48 -14.04
C LYS A 117 -9.28 2.03 -13.75
N TYR A 118 -10.21 2.20 -14.68
CA TYR A 118 -11.61 1.79 -14.51
C TYR A 118 -12.19 1.24 -15.81
N VAL A 119 -13.21 0.39 -15.72
CA VAL A 119 -13.93 -0.15 -16.88
C VAL A 119 -15.03 0.83 -17.28
N GLU A 120 -15.06 1.28 -18.53
CA GLU A 120 -16.03 2.29 -18.97
C GLU A 120 -17.48 1.82 -18.80
N ASP A 121 -17.82 0.61 -19.23
CA ASP A 121 -19.19 0.08 -19.12
C ASP A 121 -19.62 -0.21 -17.67
N ASN A 122 -18.66 -0.29 -16.73
CA ASN A 122 -18.92 -0.57 -15.32
C ASN A 122 -17.82 0.07 -14.44
N PRO A 123 -17.93 1.37 -14.10
CA PRO A 123 -16.87 2.11 -13.41
C PRO A 123 -16.67 1.69 -11.95
N ASP A 124 -17.56 0.89 -11.36
CA ASP A 124 -17.35 0.25 -10.05
C ASP A 124 -16.18 -0.75 -10.08
N ILE A 125 -15.84 -1.26 -11.27
CA ILE A 125 -14.60 -1.99 -11.50
C ILE A 125 -13.49 -0.96 -11.74
N ASN A 126 -12.82 -0.58 -10.65
CA ASN A 126 -11.73 0.39 -10.66
C ASN A 126 -10.55 -0.04 -9.76
N GLU A 127 -9.38 0.55 -10.01
CA GLU A 127 -8.15 0.34 -9.25
C GLU A 127 -7.24 1.57 -9.34
N VAL A 128 -6.88 2.15 -8.20
CA VAL A 128 -5.91 3.25 -8.13
C VAL A 128 -4.49 2.72 -8.21
N ASN A 129 -3.68 3.34 -9.07
CA ASN A 129 -2.27 3.05 -9.22
C ASN A 129 -1.42 4.06 -8.42
N PHE A 130 -1.08 3.70 -7.18
CA PHE A 130 -0.24 4.52 -6.30
C PHE A 130 1.21 4.71 -6.80
N LEU A 131 1.68 3.94 -7.78
CA LEU A 131 2.98 4.13 -8.41
C LEU A 131 2.97 5.21 -9.50
N LYS A 132 1.80 5.71 -9.89
CA LYS A 132 1.61 6.78 -10.87
C LYS A 132 0.98 8.03 -10.21
N PRO A 133 1.67 8.73 -9.30
CA PRO A 133 1.19 10.01 -8.76
C PRO A 133 1.17 11.08 -9.86
N THR A 134 0.28 12.07 -9.73
CA THR A 134 0.35 13.25 -10.59
C THR A 134 1.50 14.17 -10.17
N VAL A 135 1.81 15.15 -11.03
CA VAL A 135 2.80 16.19 -10.73
C VAL A 135 2.41 16.99 -9.48
N ASN A 136 1.11 17.21 -9.24
CA ASN A 136 0.64 17.92 -8.05
C ASN A 136 1.01 17.18 -6.76
N THR A 137 0.76 15.86 -6.73
CA THR A 137 1.14 14.98 -5.61
C THR A 137 2.64 15.00 -5.37
N LEU A 138 3.45 14.90 -6.44
CA LEU A 138 4.90 14.99 -6.33
C LEU A 138 5.37 16.34 -5.78
N ILE A 139 4.74 17.45 -6.20
CA ILE A 139 5.02 18.77 -5.65
C ILE A 139 4.62 18.83 -4.16
N ASN A 140 3.51 18.21 -3.77
CA ASN A 140 3.07 18.13 -2.38
C ASN A 140 4.12 17.43 -1.52
N TYR A 141 4.64 16.29 -1.97
CA TYR A 141 5.72 15.57 -1.30
C TYR A 141 6.98 16.43 -1.12
N ILE A 142 7.38 17.16 -2.16
CA ILE A 142 8.52 18.09 -2.08
C ILE A 142 8.25 19.20 -1.05
N LYS A 143 7.02 19.73 -0.98
CA LYS A 143 6.62 20.75 0.01
C LYS A 143 6.71 20.21 1.43
N ILE A 144 6.17 19.03 1.69
CA ILE A 144 6.20 18.39 3.02
C ILE A 144 7.64 18.14 3.44
N THR A 145 8.47 17.58 2.56
CA THR A 145 9.90 17.40 2.84
C THR A 145 10.59 18.73 3.11
N SER A 146 10.29 19.78 2.34
CA SER A 146 10.81 21.13 2.58
C SER A 146 10.43 21.66 3.97
N ASP A 147 9.16 21.51 4.37
CA ASP A 147 8.69 21.94 5.69
C ASP A 147 9.38 21.16 6.82
N THR A 148 9.66 19.87 6.61
CA THR A 148 10.46 19.06 7.52
C THR A 148 11.91 19.54 7.61
N LEU A 149 12.54 19.90 6.49
CA LEU A 149 13.90 20.47 6.47
C LEU A 149 13.97 21.84 7.18
N ILE A 150 12.91 22.64 7.08
CA ILE A 150 12.77 23.91 7.84
C ILE A 150 12.73 23.61 9.34
N LYS A 151 11.90 22.65 9.78
CA LYS A 151 11.82 22.22 11.20
C LYS A 151 13.16 21.73 11.73
N LEU A 152 13.94 21.03 10.90
CA LEU A 152 15.28 20.54 11.22
C LEU A 152 16.37 21.62 11.20
N LYS A 153 16.04 22.85 10.81
CA LYS A 153 16.94 24.02 10.80
C LYS A 153 18.20 23.83 9.94
N TYR A 154 18.08 23.19 8.79
CA TYR A 154 19.21 22.99 7.86
C TYR A 154 19.79 24.28 7.27
N PHE A 155 18.97 25.34 7.19
CA PHE A 155 19.40 26.67 6.80
C PHE A 155 18.99 27.68 7.86
N GLU A 156 19.78 28.75 7.96
CA GLU A 156 19.49 29.87 8.87
C GLU A 156 18.10 30.45 8.61
N ASN A 157 17.45 30.87 9.70
CA ASN A 157 16.14 31.49 9.65
C ASN A 157 16.26 32.84 8.91
N SER A 158 15.79 32.85 7.67
CA SER A 158 15.91 33.97 6.74
C SER A 158 14.75 33.93 5.76
N ILE A 159 14.48 35.05 5.08
CA ILE A 159 13.41 35.11 4.07
C ILE A 159 13.62 34.12 2.91
N LEU A 160 14.86 33.68 2.70
CA LEU A 160 15.23 32.70 1.67
C LEU A 160 15.14 31.24 2.15
N GLN A 161 14.98 30.99 3.46
CA GLN A 161 15.02 29.64 4.04
C GLN A 161 14.04 28.69 3.34
N LYS A 162 12.81 29.15 3.10
CA LYS A 162 11.77 28.36 2.43
C LYS A 162 12.18 27.95 1.02
N ASN A 163 12.75 28.86 0.23
CA ASN A 163 13.20 28.57 -1.13
C ASN A 163 14.40 27.62 -1.13
N ARG A 164 15.34 27.77 -0.20
CA ARG A 164 16.50 26.87 -0.04
C ARG A 164 16.07 25.46 0.34
N CYS A 165 15.18 25.30 1.33
CA CYS A 165 14.64 23.99 1.71
C CYS A 165 13.84 23.34 0.57
N PHE A 166 13.06 24.11 -0.17
CA PHE A 166 12.30 23.61 -1.31
C PHE A 166 13.22 23.14 -2.45
N ASN A 167 14.29 23.89 -2.74
CA ASN A 167 15.30 23.48 -3.71
C ASN A 167 16.08 22.24 -3.25
N LEU A 168 16.43 22.15 -1.97
CA LEU A 168 17.07 20.97 -1.41
C LEU A 168 16.17 19.73 -1.52
N ALA A 169 14.88 19.85 -1.19
CA ALA A 169 13.90 18.77 -1.35
C ALA A 169 13.79 18.30 -2.82
N LYS A 170 13.81 19.23 -3.79
CA LYS A 170 13.86 18.87 -5.23
C LYS A 170 15.13 18.08 -5.57
N LEU A 171 16.30 18.54 -5.13
CA LEU A 171 17.57 17.84 -5.40
C LEU A 171 17.57 16.43 -4.81
N ILE A 172 17.02 16.27 -3.60
CA ILE A 172 16.86 14.96 -2.97
C ILE A 172 15.96 14.07 -3.82
N TYR A 173 14.81 14.57 -4.28
CA TYR A 173 13.91 13.82 -5.16
C TYR A 173 14.60 13.42 -6.48
N PHE A 174 15.29 14.36 -7.14
CA PHE A 174 15.96 14.06 -8.41
C PHE A 174 17.06 13.00 -8.30
N LYS A 175 17.76 12.94 -7.16
CA LYS A 175 18.87 11.99 -6.96
C LYS A 175 18.41 10.66 -6.37
N PHE A 176 17.48 10.69 -5.41
CA PHE A 176 17.11 9.53 -4.59
C PHE A 176 15.65 9.12 -4.71
N GLY A 177 14.85 9.81 -5.52
CA GLY A 177 13.43 9.56 -5.68
C GLY A 177 12.63 9.81 -4.40
N THR A 178 11.49 9.13 -4.28
CA THR A 178 10.62 9.19 -3.09
C THR A 178 11.31 8.63 -1.85
N ASN A 179 12.18 7.62 -1.98
CA ASN A 179 12.94 7.06 -0.86
C ASN A 179 13.77 8.13 -0.13
N GLY A 180 14.37 9.07 -0.88
CA GLY A 180 15.10 10.18 -0.28
C GLY A 180 14.19 11.14 0.47
N LEU A 181 13.02 11.45 -0.10
CA LEU A 181 12.02 12.31 0.55
C LEU A 181 11.47 11.65 1.82
N ALA A 182 11.09 10.38 1.76
CA ALA A 182 10.60 9.57 2.87
C ALA A 182 11.62 9.52 4.02
N THR A 183 12.91 9.32 3.71
CA THR A 183 13.99 9.34 4.73
C THR A 183 14.05 10.66 5.51
N ILE A 184 13.74 11.79 4.88
CA ILE A 184 13.66 13.09 5.55
C ILE A 184 12.34 13.24 6.32
N ILE A 185 11.21 12.81 5.75
CA ILE A 185 9.89 12.93 6.39
C ILE A 185 9.85 12.13 7.70
N PHE A 186 10.33 10.89 7.69
CA PHE A 186 10.32 9.97 8.83
C PHE A 186 11.60 10.06 9.68
N TRP A 187 12.23 11.25 9.73
CA TRP A 187 13.53 11.46 10.39
C TRP A 187 13.53 11.11 11.88
N ASN A 188 12.36 11.16 12.55
CA ASN A 188 12.22 10.88 13.98
C ASN A 188 11.53 9.55 14.29
N GLU A 189 11.11 8.79 13.28
CA GLU A 189 10.48 7.49 13.51
C GLU A 189 11.50 6.48 14.08
N SER A 190 10.99 5.57 14.89
CA SER A 190 11.72 4.42 15.40
C SER A 190 11.77 3.31 14.34
N VAL A 191 12.70 2.36 14.53
CA VAL A 191 12.81 1.19 13.64
C VAL A 191 11.55 0.31 13.69
N ALA A 192 10.81 0.34 14.81
CA ALA A 192 9.58 -0.40 14.98
C ALA A 192 8.40 0.21 14.21
N GLU A 193 8.31 1.55 14.19
CA GLU A 193 7.28 2.28 13.42
C GLU A 193 7.54 2.22 11.91
N ASN A 194 8.82 2.28 11.50
CA ASN A 194 9.19 2.26 10.10
C ASN A 194 10.59 1.68 9.90
N PHE A 195 10.63 0.41 9.53
CA PHE A 195 11.88 -0.33 9.39
C PHE A 195 12.81 0.29 8.33
N LYS A 196 12.24 0.85 7.26
CA LYS A 196 13.00 1.37 6.12
C LYS A 196 13.41 2.83 6.29
N HIS A 197 12.53 3.68 6.81
CA HIS A 197 12.79 5.10 7.02
C HIS A 197 12.58 5.46 8.48
N ASN A 198 13.69 5.60 9.19
CA ASN A 198 13.72 5.92 10.61
C ASN A 198 14.93 6.80 10.94
N SER A 199 15.00 7.23 12.20
CA SER A 199 16.08 8.06 12.73
C SER A 199 17.51 7.53 12.47
N ILE A 200 17.71 6.20 12.43
CA ILE A 200 19.03 5.61 12.12
C ILE A 200 19.36 5.81 10.65
N THR A 201 18.43 5.46 9.75
CA THR A 201 18.62 5.63 8.30
C THR A 201 18.75 7.10 7.91
N PHE A 202 18.01 7.99 8.57
CA PHE A 202 18.14 9.43 8.41
C PHE A 202 19.54 9.92 8.78
N ARG A 203 20.07 9.55 9.96
CA ARG A 203 21.44 9.94 10.37
C ARG A 203 22.50 9.49 9.37
N LYS A 204 22.36 8.26 8.83
CA LYS A 204 23.24 7.76 7.77
C LYS A 204 23.12 8.58 6.49
N PHE A 205 21.89 8.86 6.07
CA PHE A 205 21.60 9.62 4.86
C PHE A 205 22.21 11.03 4.90
N ILE A 206 22.02 11.76 6.00
CA ILE A 206 22.51 13.15 6.11
C ILE A 206 24.03 13.22 6.31
N SER A 207 24.65 12.12 6.75
CA SER A 207 26.10 12.02 6.89
C SER A 207 26.80 11.77 5.55
N ASN A 208 26.06 11.31 4.53
CA ASN A 208 26.56 11.04 3.20
C ASN A 208 27.12 12.32 2.56
N LYS A 209 28.27 12.18 1.88
CA LYS A 209 28.92 13.25 1.13
C LYS A 209 27.96 13.87 0.10
N GLU A 210 27.19 13.05 -0.61
CA GLU A 210 26.25 13.53 -1.64
C GLU A 210 25.19 14.48 -1.05
N PHE A 211 24.66 14.18 0.14
CA PHE A 211 23.68 15.04 0.80
C PHE A 211 24.29 16.38 1.24
N LYS A 212 25.52 16.35 1.79
CA LYS A 212 26.27 17.56 2.15
C LYS A 212 26.54 18.44 0.94
N GLU A 213 26.92 17.86 -0.19
CA GLU A 213 27.11 18.60 -1.45
C GLU A 213 25.81 19.26 -1.94
N MET A 214 24.65 18.63 -1.74
CA MET A 214 23.36 19.25 -2.08
C MET A 214 23.03 20.44 -1.19
N ILE A 215 23.37 20.38 0.10
CA ILE A 215 23.21 21.51 1.02
C ILE A 215 24.04 22.70 0.53
N GLU A 216 25.32 22.49 0.19
CA GLU A 216 26.18 23.57 -0.30
C GLU A 216 25.66 24.20 -1.59
N LYS A 217 25.08 23.40 -2.51
CA LYS A 217 24.43 23.92 -3.74
C LYS A 217 23.20 24.79 -3.48
N CYS A 218 22.59 24.66 -2.31
CA CYS A 218 21.38 25.39 -1.93
C CYS A 218 21.65 26.55 -0.97
N LYS A 219 22.88 26.73 -0.48
CA LYS A 219 23.28 27.92 0.27
C LYS A 219 23.34 29.12 -0.68
#